data_AF-A0A6A9QQ80-F1
#
_entry.id   AF-A0A6A9QQ80-F1
#
_cell.length_a   1.000
_cell.length_b   1.000
_cell.length_c   1.000
_cell.angle_alpha   90.00
_cell.angle_beta   90.00
_cell.angle_gamma   90.00
#
_symmetry.space_group_name_H-M   'P 1'
#
loop_
_entity.id
_entity.type
_entity.pdbx_description
1 polymer ?
#
loop_
_entity_poly.entity_id
_entity_poly.type
_entity_poly.pdbx_seq_one_letter_code
_entity_poly.pdbx_strand_id
1 'polypeptide(L)'
;MRKFTLKCEESFYKVVPPLRNALVDKLMEKGLSLKRASSIAGISVVTYEKNKKKFEKEIAILKSNEEMNEMLELTSMKYVNRIDEGPFCVMCSIARVVLDLEKCESVNK
;
A
#
# COMPACT_ATOMS: atom_id res chain seq x y z
N MET A 1 9.41 23.87 -15.14
CA MET A 1 8.61 23.98 -13.90
C MET A 1 9.16 23.00 -12.87
N ARG A 2 9.76 23.48 -11.77
CA ARG A 2 10.11 22.59 -10.64
C ARG A 2 8.80 22.14 -10.00
N LYS A 3 8.51 20.84 -9.98
CA LYS A 3 7.37 20.29 -9.23
C LYS A 3 7.70 20.43 -7.75
N PHE A 4 7.07 21.39 -7.09
CA PHE A 4 7.12 21.49 -5.63
C PHE A 4 6.15 20.45 -5.10
N THR A 5 6.67 19.33 -4.58
CA THR A 5 5.89 18.33 -3.85
C THR A 5 6.25 18.48 -2.39
N LEU A 6 5.26 18.62 -1.52
CA LEU A 6 5.49 18.62 -0.07
C LEU A 6 5.97 17.23 0.35
N LYS A 7 6.84 17.13 1.38
CA LYS A 7 7.33 15.83 1.90
C LYS A 7 6.18 14.86 2.25
N CYS A 8 5.03 15.39 2.69
CA CYS A 8 3.83 14.62 2.96
C CYS A 8 3.19 14.02 1.70
N GLU A 9 3.15 14.76 0.60
CA GLU A 9 2.67 14.29 -0.70
C GLU A 9 3.62 13.26 -1.29
N GLU A 10 4.93 13.48 -1.18
CA GLU A 10 5.94 12.52 -1.63
C GLU A 10 5.84 11.19 -0.87
N SER A 11 5.60 11.25 0.45
CA SER A 11 5.33 10.07 1.28
C SER A 11 4.10 9.31 0.78
N PHE A 12 3.01 10.03 0.44
CA PHE A 12 1.80 9.39 -0.10
C PHE A 12 2.07 8.64 -1.40
N TYR A 13 2.81 9.25 -2.34
CA TYR A 13 3.16 8.60 -3.61
C TYR A 13 4.18 7.47 -3.48
N LYS A 14 4.94 7.41 -2.38
CA LYS A 14 5.90 6.35 -2.09
C LYS A 14 5.27 5.18 -1.34
N VAL A 15 4.27 5.40 -0.50
CA VAL A 15 3.64 4.32 0.30
C VAL A 15 2.43 3.71 -0.37
N VAL A 16 1.49 4.54 -0.81
CA VAL A 16 0.17 4.03 -1.25
C VAL A 16 0.30 3.10 -2.44
N PRO A 17 1.12 3.40 -3.47
CA PRO A 17 1.28 2.50 -4.61
C PRO A 17 1.82 1.09 -4.25
N PRO A 18 2.97 0.91 -3.58
CA PRO A 18 3.42 -0.42 -3.18
C PRO A 18 2.47 -1.10 -2.21
N LEU A 19 1.85 -0.35 -1.29
CA LEU A 19 0.93 -0.93 -0.32
C LEU A 19 -0.32 -1.52 -0.98
N ARG A 20 -0.92 -0.81 -1.94
CA ARG A 20 -2.04 -1.34 -2.72
C ARG A 20 -1.66 -2.56 -3.52
N ASN A 21 -0.44 -2.60 -4.07
CA ASN A 21 0.07 -3.77 -4.76
C ASN A 21 0.25 -4.98 -3.83
N ALA A 22 0.83 -4.78 -2.64
CA ALA A 22 0.95 -5.82 -1.62
C ALA A 22 -0.43 -6.35 -1.18
N LEU A 23 -1.42 -5.47 -1.07
CA LEU A 23 -2.81 -5.87 -0.79
C LEU A 23 -3.43 -6.69 -1.94
N VAL A 24 -3.18 -6.32 -3.20
CA VAL A 24 -3.62 -7.10 -4.37
C VAL A 24 -3.03 -8.52 -4.32
N ASP A 25 -1.73 -8.65 -4.07
CA ASP A 25 -1.07 -9.95 -3.92
C ASP A 25 -1.78 -10.81 -2.86
N LYS A 26 -2.05 -10.24 -1.67
CA LYS A 26 -2.76 -10.96 -0.60
C LYS A 26 -4.18 -11.37 -0.96
N LEU A 27 -4.92 -10.52 -1.66
CA LEU A 27 -6.26 -10.86 -2.14
C LEU A 27 -6.21 -11.99 -3.17
N MET A 28 -5.19 -12.01 -4.04
CA MET A 28 -4.98 -13.10 -5.00
C MET A 28 -4.56 -14.41 -4.33
N GLU A 29 -3.73 -14.37 -3.29
CA GLU A 29 -3.39 -15.53 -2.44
C GLU A 29 -4.66 -16.17 -1.83
N LYS A 30 -5.73 -15.38 -1.63
CA LYS A 30 -7.05 -15.84 -1.17
C LYS A 30 -7.98 -16.32 -2.29
N GLY A 31 -7.47 -16.49 -3.50
CA GLY A 31 -8.22 -17.04 -4.64
C GLY A 31 -9.00 -16.02 -5.47
N LEU A 32 -8.84 -14.71 -5.23
CA LEU A 32 -9.49 -13.71 -6.06
C LEU A 32 -8.75 -13.54 -7.39
N SER A 33 -9.50 -13.33 -8.47
CA SER A 33 -8.88 -12.94 -9.75
C SER A 33 -8.18 -11.59 -9.65
N LEU A 34 -7.10 -11.40 -10.41
CA LEU A 34 -6.36 -10.13 -10.46
C LEU A 34 -7.27 -8.93 -10.70
N LYS A 35 -8.27 -9.06 -11.59
CA LYS A 35 -9.25 -8.01 -11.87
C LYS A 35 -10.06 -7.63 -10.62
N ARG A 36 -10.53 -8.64 -9.86
CA ARG A 36 -11.33 -8.40 -8.66
C ARG A 36 -10.47 -7.87 -7.51
N ALA A 37 -9.29 -8.44 -7.29
CA ALA A 37 -8.34 -7.99 -6.29
C ALA A 37 -7.90 -6.54 -6.52
N SER A 38 -7.55 -6.18 -7.77
CA SER A 38 -7.19 -4.81 -8.15
C SER A 38 -8.33 -3.82 -7.86
N SER A 39 -9.56 -4.19 -8.24
CA SER A 39 -10.75 -3.36 -8.00
C SER A 39 -10.99 -3.12 -6.50
N ILE A 40 -10.84 -4.15 -5.67
CA ILE A 40 -11.01 -4.06 -4.21
C ILE A 40 -9.91 -3.18 -3.59
N ALA A 41 -8.67 -3.31 -4.06
CA ALA A 41 -7.55 -2.47 -3.61
C ALA A 41 -7.57 -1.03 -4.16
N GLY A 42 -8.58 -0.68 -4.98
CA GLY A 42 -8.75 0.66 -5.53
C GLY A 42 -7.75 1.03 -6.62
N ILE A 43 -7.25 0.06 -7.40
CA ILE A 43 -6.36 0.30 -8.56
C ILE A 43 -6.81 -0.46 -9.80
N SER A 44 -6.39 0.00 -10.97
CA SER A 44 -6.57 -0.77 -12.21
C SER A 44 -5.53 -1.89 -12.31
N VAL A 45 -5.82 -2.93 -13.10
CA VAL A 45 -4.86 -4.00 -13.40
C VAL A 45 -3.58 -3.44 -14.03
N VAL A 46 -3.71 -2.46 -14.93
CA VAL A 46 -2.56 -1.81 -15.58
C VAL A 46 -1.70 -1.07 -14.55
N THR A 47 -2.34 -0.39 -13.60
CA THR A 47 -1.65 0.30 -12.50
C THR A 47 -0.91 -0.71 -11.61
N TYR A 48 -1.54 -1.84 -11.27
CA TYR A 48 -0.89 -2.92 -10.53
C TYR A 48 0.36 -3.42 -11.25
N GLU A 49 0.28 -3.77 -12.54
CA GLU A 49 1.42 -4.29 -13.29
C GLU A 49 2.58 -3.29 -13.36
N LYS A 50 2.26 -2.01 -13.59
CA LYS A 50 3.24 -0.93 -13.60
C LYS A 50 3.91 -0.76 -12.24
N ASN A 51 3.12 -0.73 -11.17
CA ASN A 51 3.62 -0.54 -9.81
C ASN A 51 4.42 -1.74 -9.31
N LYS A 52 4.06 -2.96 -9.74
CA LYS A 52 4.73 -4.20 -9.33
C LYS A 52 6.20 -4.17 -9.73
N LYS A 53 6.48 -3.72 -10.94
CA LYS A 53 7.86 -3.52 -11.44
C LYS A 53 8.54 -2.32 -10.82
N LYS A 54 7.80 -1.20 -10.68
CA LYS A 54 8.38 0.05 -10.19
C LYS A 54 8.77 0.01 -8.71
N PHE A 55 8.00 -0.67 -7.89
CA PHE A 55 8.12 -0.69 -6.43
C PHE A 55 8.38 -2.10 -5.89
N GLU A 56 9.04 -2.96 -6.67
CA GLU A 56 9.29 -4.36 -6.32
C GLU A 56 9.95 -4.50 -4.95
N LYS A 57 10.93 -3.64 -4.65
CA LYS A 57 11.67 -3.65 -3.38
C LYS A 57 10.76 -3.27 -2.20
N GLU A 58 10.00 -2.19 -2.34
CA GLU A 58 9.08 -1.71 -1.30
C GLU A 58 7.97 -2.72 -1.04
N ILE A 59 7.43 -3.34 -2.09
CA ILE A 59 6.45 -4.43 -1.96
C ILE A 59 7.05 -5.60 -1.20
N ALA A 60 8.29 -6.00 -1.51
CA ALA A 60 8.96 -7.09 -0.81
C ALA A 60 9.17 -6.77 0.68
N ILE A 61 9.61 -5.55 1.03
CA ILE A 61 9.78 -5.09 2.41
C ILE A 61 8.44 -5.13 3.17
N LEU A 62 7.36 -4.62 2.57
CA LEU A 62 6.04 -4.62 3.20
C LEU A 62 5.53 -6.05 3.46
N LYS A 63 5.84 -7.00 2.59
CA LYS A 63 5.42 -8.40 2.72
C LYS A 63 6.29 -9.21 3.69
N SER A 64 7.56 -8.83 3.88
CA SER A 64 8.49 -9.54 4.78
C SER A 64 8.47 -9.02 6.22
N ASN A 65 8.00 -7.80 6.44
CA ASN A 65 7.78 -7.28 7.79
C ASN A 65 6.57 -7.95 8.46
N GLU A 66 6.77 -8.51 9.66
CA GLU A 66 5.77 -9.33 10.37
C GLU A 66 4.47 -8.56 10.67
N GLU A 67 4.58 -7.40 11.34
CA GLU A 67 3.44 -6.54 11.70
C GLU A 67 2.67 -6.09 10.46
N MET A 68 3.39 -5.68 9.42
CA MET A 68 2.79 -5.24 8.16
C MET A 68 2.06 -6.39 7.44
N ASN A 69 2.66 -7.57 7.42
CA ASN A 69 2.07 -8.74 6.78
C ASN A 69 0.82 -9.22 7.54
N GLU A 70 0.81 -9.17 8.87
CA GLU A 70 -0.41 -9.42 9.67
C GLU A 70 -1.51 -8.41 9.33
N MET A 71 -1.16 -7.12 9.22
CA MET A 71 -2.13 -6.08 8.85
C MET A 71 -2.68 -6.26 7.44
N LEU A 72 -1.86 -6.69 6.47
CA LEU A 72 -2.30 -7.05 5.13
C LEU A 72 -3.24 -8.26 5.14
N GLU A 73 -2.96 -9.26 5.99
CA GLU A 73 -3.78 -10.45 6.15
C GLU A 73 -5.16 -10.09 6.72
N LEU A 74 -5.21 -9.35 7.84
CA LEU A 74 -6.45 -8.89 8.47
C LEU A 74 -7.28 -8.01 7.51
N THR A 75 -6.64 -7.08 6.82
CA THR A 75 -7.30 -6.17 5.88
C THR A 75 -7.88 -6.93 4.69
N SER A 76 -7.10 -7.83 4.09
CA SER A 76 -7.57 -8.62 2.96
C SER A 76 -8.74 -9.54 3.34
N MET A 77 -8.75 -10.12 4.55
CA MET A 77 -9.91 -10.88 5.06
C MET A 77 -11.17 -10.02 5.20
N LYS A 78 -11.06 -8.82 5.81
CA LYS A 78 -12.18 -7.88 5.93
C LYS A 78 -12.75 -7.50 4.57
N TYR A 79 -11.89 -7.29 3.58
CA TYR A 79 -12.26 -6.87 2.23
C TYR A 79 -12.95 -7.98 1.45
N VAL A 80 -12.47 -9.23 1.55
CA VAL A 80 -13.13 -10.39 0.96
C VAL A 80 -14.56 -10.54 1.50
N ASN A 81 -14.73 -10.36 2.82
CA ASN A 81 -16.02 -10.51 3.49
C ASN A 81 -16.92 -9.25 3.40
N ARG A 82 -16.45 -8.16 2.76
CA ARG A 82 -17.14 -6.86 2.65
C ARG A 82 -17.59 -6.29 3.99
N ILE A 83 -16.81 -6.51 5.04
CA ILE A 83 -17.17 -6.13 6.42
C ILE A 83 -16.88 -4.64 6.68
N ASP A 84 -15.76 -4.09 6.18
CA ASP A 84 -15.42 -2.66 6.33
C ASP A 84 -14.23 -2.24 5.42
N GLU A 85 -14.28 -1.04 4.83
CA GLU A 85 -13.23 -0.42 4.01
C GLU A 85 -12.32 0.54 4.80
N GLY A 86 -12.64 0.82 6.07
CA GLY A 86 -11.80 1.62 6.99
C GLY A 86 -10.35 1.16 7.27
N PRO A 87 -9.93 -0.12 7.12
CA PRO A 87 -8.58 -0.58 7.48
C PRO A 87 -7.42 0.05 6.71
N PHE A 88 -7.65 0.61 5.51
CA PHE A 88 -6.56 1.03 4.64
C PHE A 88 -5.72 2.17 5.25
N CYS A 89 -6.34 3.15 5.92
CA CYS A 89 -5.62 4.28 6.50
C CYS A 89 -4.68 3.85 7.63
N VAL A 90 -5.12 2.92 8.50
CA VAL A 90 -4.30 2.36 9.57
C VAL A 90 -3.12 1.59 8.99
N MET A 91 -3.40 0.74 8.01
CA MET A 91 -2.39 -0.02 7.27
C MET A 91 -1.35 0.91 6.60
N CYS A 92 -1.81 2.02 6.01
CA CYS A 92 -0.94 3.05 5.41
C CYS A 92 -0.03 3.73 6.44
N SER A 93 -0.52 3.99 7.65
CA SER A 93 0.29 4.57 8.73
C SER A 93 1.45 3.66 9.14
N ILE A 94 1.20 2.37 9.29
CA ILE A 94 2.23 1.36 9.64
C ILE A 94 3.23 1.23 8.49
N ALA A 95 2.75 1.17 7.25
CA ALA A 95 3.60 1.06 6.07
C ALA A 95 4.62 2.21 5.95
N ARG A 96 4.29 3.43 6.41
CA ARG A 96 5.24 4.56 6.44
C ARG A 96 6.43 4.31 7.36
N VAL A 97 6.19 3.66 8.50
CA VAL A 97 7.24 3.31 9.47
C VAL A 97 8.10 2.18 8.91
N VAL A 98 7.46 1.16 8.34
CA VAL A 98 8.15 -0.01 7.77
C VAL A 98 9.03 0.36 6.57
N LEU A 99 8.62 1.35 5.78
CA LEU A 99 9.40 1.85 4.64
C LEU A 99 10.41 2.94 5.02
N ASP A 100 10.63 3.17 6.32
CA ASP A 100 11.59 4.13 6.87
C ASP A 100 11.50 5.53 6.21
N LEU A 101 10.28 6.00 5.98
CA LEU A 101 10.08 7.31 5.38
C LEU A 101 10.31 8.41 6.41
N GLU A 102 11.12 9.41 6.04
CA GLU A 102 11.38 10.59 6.86
C GLU A 102 10.07 11.15 7.43
N LYS A 103 10.06 11.34 8.75
CA LYS A 103 8.99 12.10 9.40
C LYS A 103 8.95 13.49 8.78
N CYS A 104 7.75 14.05 8.64
CA CYS A 104 7.65 15.47 8.31
C CYS A 104 8.28 16.25 9.48
N GLU A 105 9.55 16.64 9.33
CA GLU A 105 10.15 17.62 10.21
C GLU A 105 9.29 18.88 10.10
N SER A 106 8.81 19.37 11.24
CA SER A 106 8.20 20.69 11.29
C SER A 106 9.20 21.64 10.65
N VAL A 107 8.80 22.27 9.55
CA VAL A 107 9.57 23.36 8.95
C VAL A 107 9.60 24.46 10.01
N ASN A 108 10.63 24.46 10.86
CA ASN A 108 10.93 25.57 11.72
C ASN A 108 11.24 26.73 10.77
N LYS A 109 10.30 27.67 10.71
CA LYS A 109 10.48 28.95 10.05
C LYS A 109 11.42 29.82 10.86
#